data_AF-A0A563E3J4-F1
#
_entry.id   AF-A0A563E3J4-F1
#
_cell.length_a   1.000
_cell.length_b   1.000
_cell.length_c   1.000
_cell.angle_alpha   90.00
_cell.angle_beta   90.00
_cell.angle_gamma   90.00
#
_symmetry.space_group_name_H-M   'P 1'
#
loop_
_entity.id
_entity.type
_entity.pdbx_description
1 polymer ?
#
loop_
_entity_poly.entity_id
_entity_poly.type
_entity_poly.pdbx_seq_one_letter_code
_entity_poly.pdbx_strand_id
1 'polypeptide(L)'
;MSLLDGVELVDHHCHGIIGTDVDRAGFESLLCEADGPGRWHGTLFDTHVGLSVRRWCAPLLDLPSHAPADDYLRRRRDLGAAEVNRRLIGSLPTRQFLVDTGFQPDILTSPVELADLTGGSGREIVRLEQVAEQVAQGTDAAHFADQVRAELTRRCTHAVGVKSVAAYRVGLRLDPARPTEAQVRDAAAGMLRDVDHGLTARVADPVLTRFLIWSGADLHLPIQFHVGYGDADVDLAECDPLLLTPLLRALGPTGVPVMLLHNYPFHRHAGYLAQVFDHVFVDVGLALHNVGPRAPQVLAELLELAPFGAVLFSSDAFGLPELYVIATEVFRRCLTGYLDSGVAAGDWTSDDASRIATGICGGNARRAYQLGPP
;
A
#
# COMPACT_ATOMS: atom_id res chain seq x y z
N MET A 1 8.54 -26.85 -12.43
CA MET A 1 8.00 -25.48 -12.46
C MET A 1 7.38 -25.22 -11.12
N SER A 2 7.68 -24.07 -10.51
CA SER A 2 6.91 -23.56 -9.36
C SER A 2 5.48 -23.26 -9.80
N LEU A 3 4.53 -23.37 -8.86
CA LEU A 3 3.12 -22.98 -9.04
C LEU A 3 2.96 -21.57 -9.63
N LEU A 4 3.90 -20.67 -9.37
CA LEU A 4 3.85 -19.27 -9.79
C LEU A 4 4.73 -18.95 -11.01
N ASP A 5 5.34 -19.95 -11.65
CA ASP A 5 6.14 -19.74 -12.86
C ASP A 5 5.25 -19.18 -13.98
N GLY A 6 5.59 -17.99 -14.50
CA GLY A 6 4.81 -17.31 -15.54
C GLY A 6 3.54 -16.61 -15.05
N VAL A 7 3.22 -16.66 -13.74
CA VAL A 7 2.10 -15.90 -13.17
C VAL A 7 2.53 -14.45 -12.95
N GLU A 8 1.87 -13.54 -13.65
CA GLU A 8 2.07 -12.09 -13.54
C GLU A 8 1.45 -11.52 -12.25
N LEU A 9 2.09 -10.50 -11.69
CA LEU A 9 1.60 -9.79 -10.51
C LEU A 9 0.92 -8.47 -10.88
N VAL A 10 -0.17 -8.16 -10.17
CA VAL A 10 -0.73 -6.81 -10.06
C VAL A 10 -0.45 -6.35 -8.64
N ASP A 11 0.45 -5.38 -8.50
CA ASP A 11 0.73 -4.74 -7.22
C ASP A 11 -0.33 -3.67 -6.98
N HIS A 12 -1.36 -4.00 -6.21
CA HIS A 12 -2.53 -3.12 -6.08
C HIS A 12 -2.31 -1.95 -5.11
N HIS A 13 -1.19 -1.93 -4.37
CA HIS A 13 -0.82 -0.81 -3.54
C HIS A 13 0.69 -0.75 -3.35
N CYS A 14 1.27 0.33 -3.86
CA CYS A 14 2.69 0.65 -3.71
C CYS A 14 2.92 2.15 -3.90
N HIS A 15 4.17 2.59 -3.76
CA HIS A 15 4.61 3.96 -3.93
C HIS A 15 5.77 4.07 -4.92
N GLY A 16 6.01 5.26 -5.47
CA GLY A 16 7.16 5.45 -6.35
C GLY A 16 8.51 5.17 -5.65
N ILE A 17 9.55 5.04 -6.46
CA ILE A 17 10.94 4.87 -6.00
C ILE A 17 11.74 6.16 -6.19
N ILE A 18 12.80 6.31 -5.42
CA ILE A 18 13.71 7.46 -5.56
C ILE A 18 14.53 7.35 -6.85
N GLY A 19 14.66 8.47 -7.57
CA GLY A 19 15.48 8.58 -8.78
C GLY A 19 16.95 8.96 -8.54
N THR A 20 17.35 9.14 -7.28
CA THR A 20 18.67 9.66 -6.89
C THR A 20 19.41 8.72 -5.94
N ASP A 21 20.74 8.84 -5.89
CA ASP A 21 21.55 8.08 -4.95
C ASP A 21 21.34 8.57 -3.52
N VAL A 22 21.28 7.63 -2.59
CA VAL A 22 21.21 7.89 -1.15
C VAL A 22 22.48 7.42 -0.46
N ASP A 23 22.87 8.14 0.59
CA ASP A 23 23.91 7.68 1.49
C ASP A 23 23.38 6.58 2.43
N ARG A 24 24.24 6.09 3.34
CA ARG A 24 23.85 5.03 4.28
C ARG A 24 22.67 5.44 5.16
N ALA A 25 22.64 6.68 5.64
CA ALA A 25 21.60 7.15 6.55
C ALA A 25 20.26 7.25 5.82
N GLY A 26 20.25 7.81 4.61
CA GLY A 26 19.05 7.87 3.76
C GLY A 26 18.55 6.47 3.38
N PHE A 27 19.46 5.55 3.01
CA PHE A 27 19.08 4.18 2.70
C PHE A 27 18.46 3.47 3.92
N GLU A 28 19.12 3.54 5.08
CA GLU A 28 18.60 2.89 6.29
C GLU A 28 17.28 3.52 6.74
N SER A 29 17.10 4.83 6.63
CA SER A 29 15.82 5.47 6.99
C SER A 29 14.65 4.98 6.13
N LEU A 30 14.91 4.52 4.91
CA LEU A 30 13.90 3.91 4.02
C LEU A 30 13.70 2.40 4.26
N LEU A 31 14.44 1.79 5.20
CA LEU A 31 14.25 0.38 5.59
C LEU A 31 13.26 0.20 6.74
N CYS A 32 12.67 1.28 7.27
CA CYS A 32 11.69 1.19 8.34
C CYS A 32 10.69 2.35 8.26
N GLU A 33 9.56 2.20 8.95
CA GLU A 33 8.55 3.25 9.04
C GLU A 33 8.95 4.41 9.96
N ALA A 34 9.97 4.23 10.81
CA ALA A 34 10.44 5.33 11.65
C ALA A 34 11.14 6.41 10.82
N ASP A 35 11.14 7.66 11.30
CA ASP A 35 11.84 8.80 10.68
C ASP A 35 13.34 8.55 10.39
N GLY A 36 13.92 7.56 11.05
CA GLY A 36 15.25 7.05 10.75
C GLY A 36 15.75 6.04 11.78
N PRO A 37 16.99 5.54 11.59
CA PRO A 37 17.62 4.64 12.55
C PRO A 37 17.80 5.32 13.92
N GLY A 38 17.19 4.74 14.95
CA GLY A 38 17.36 5.20 16.32
C GLY A 38 18.76 4.89 16.86
N ARG A 39 19.34 5.79 17.67
CA ARG A 39 20.69 5.65 18.27
C ARG A 39 20.94 4.36 19.05
N TRP A 40 19.89 3.64 19.42
CA TRP A 40 19.93 2.42 20.22
C TRP A 40 19.82 1.13 19.39
N HIS A 41 19.44 1.23 18.11
CA HIS A 41 19.08 0.07 17.28
C HIS A 41 20.22 -0.43 16.40
N GLY A 42 21.34 0.27 16.38
CA GLY A 42 22.45 -0.06 15.47
C GLY A 42 22.06 0.19 14.02
N THR A 43 22.63 -0.59 13.10
CA THR A 43 22.32 -0.50 11.67
C THR A 43 21.01 -1.19 11.34
N LEU A 44 20.22 -0.58 10.46
CA LEU A 44 19.00 -1.24 9.97
C LEU A 44 19.27 -2.42 9.03
N PHE A 45 20.53 -2.67 8.64
CA PHE A 45 20.93 -3.91 7.97
C PHE A 45 20.83 -5.16 8.86
N ASP A 46 20.75 -5.00 10.18
CA ASP A 46 20.59 -6.12 11.14
C ASP A 46 19.11 -6.43 11.45
N THR A 47 18.18 -5.81 10.72
CA THR A 47 16.75 -6.15 10.73
C THR A 47 16.42 -7.26 9.73
N HIS A 48 15.22 -7.85 9.81
CA HIS A 48 14.76 -8.84 8.83
C HIS A 48 14.75 -8.30 7.39
N VAL A 49 14.32 -7.06 7.19
CA VAL A 49 14.31 -6.42 5.87
C VAL A 49 15.74 -6.14 5.40
N GLY A 50 16.63 -5.64 6.26
CA GLY A 50 18.03 -5.40 5.96
C GLY A 50 18.81 -6.68 5.57
N LEU A 51 18.57 -7.78 6.29
CA LEU A 51 19.10 -9.10 5.94
C LEU A 51 18.55 -9.61 4.61
N SER A 52 17.29 -9.29 4.30
CA SER A 52 16.62 -9.66 3.05
C SER A 52 17.15 -8.87 1.84
N VAL A 53 17.51 -7.59 2.02
CA VAL A 53 18.23 -6.80 0.99
C VAL A 53 19.49 -7.55 0.56
N ARG A 54 20.32 -7.93 1.53
CA ARG A 54 21.59 -8.63 1.27
C ARG A 54 21.38 -10.00 0.65
N ARG A 55 20.29 -10.70 0.98
CA ARG A 55 19.97 -12.02 0.44
C ARG A 55 19.50 -11.94 -1.01
N TRP A 56 18.51 -11.09 -1.29
CA TRP A 56 17.75 -11.09 -2.55
C TRP A 56 18.24 -10.06 -3.55
N CYS A 57 18.66 -8.88 -3.11
CA CYS A 57 19.03 -7.78 -4.00
C CYS A 57 20.51 -7.83 -4.40
N ALA A 58 21.40 -8.33 -3.53
CA ALA A 58 22.84 -8.38 -3.82
C ALA A 58 23.18 -9.15 -5.12
N PRO A 59 22.60 -10.35 -5.39
CA PRO A 59 22.84 -11.06 -6.65
C PRO A 59 22.41 -10.30 -7.90
N LEU A 60 21.35 -9.48 -7.81
CA LEU A 60 20.86 -8.67 -8.92
C LEU A 60 21.79 -7.49 -9.26
N LEU A 61 22.71 -7.16 -8.34
CA LEU A 61 23.72 -6.11 -8.49
C LEU A 61 25.14 -6.68 -8.64
N ASP A 62 25.26 -7.94 -9.07
CA ASP A 62 26.52 -8.67 -9.30
C ASP A 62 27.35 -8.95 -8.04
N LEU A 63 26.71 -9.01 -6.86
CA LEU A 63 27.36 -9.39 -5.61
C LEU A 63 26.93 -10.79 -5.16
N PRO A 64 27.77 -11.52 -4.39
CA PRO A 64 27.33 -12.74 -3.73
C PRO A 64 26.10 -12.50 -2.84
N SER A 65 25.21 -13.48 -2.77
CA SER A 65 24.12 -13.44 -1.78
C SER A 65 24.73 -13.32 -0.37
N HIS A 66 24.10 -12.49 0.46
CA HIS A 66 24.57 -12.12 1.80
C HIS A 66 25.85 -11.28 1.85
N ALA A 67 26.26 -10.63 0.75
CA ALA A 67 27.36 -9.66 0.75
C ALA A 67 27.24 -8.65 1.91
N PRO A 68 28.36 -8.22 2.54
CA PRO A 68 28.35 -7.22 3.62
C PRO A 68 27.63 -5.93 3.22
N ALA A 69 27.00 -5.25 4.19
CA ALA A 69 26.22 -4.04 3.93
C ALA A 69 27.05 -2.93 3.28
N ASP A 70 28.29 -2.73 3.70
CA ASP A 70 29.19 -1.72 3.10
C ASP A 70 29.54 -2.03 1.63
N ASP A 71 29.70 -3.31 1.30
CA ASP A 71 29.97 -3.75 -0.07
C ASP A 71 28.74 -3.56 -0.95
N TYR A 72 27.55 -3.86 -0.40
CA TYR A 72 26.27 -3.62 -1.05
C TYR A 72 26.05 -2.14 -1.38
N LEU A 73 26.18 -1.26 -0.38
CA LEU A 73 26.00 0.19 -0.58
C LEU A 73 27.06 0.80 -1.50
N ARG A 74 28.31 0.30 -1.45
CA ARG A 74 29.35 0.74 -2.40
C ARG A 74 28.97 0.34 -3.83
N ARG A 75 28.59 -0.92 -4.07
CA ARG A 75 28.17 -1.38 -5.39
C ARG A 75 26.95 -0.63 -5.91
N ARG A 76 25.96 -0.37 -5.06
CA ARG A 76 24.77 0.42 -5.38
C ARG A 76 25.16 1.81 -5.89
N ARG A 77 26.07 2.49 -5.20
CA ARG A 77 26.60 3.81 -5.62
C ARG A 77 27.44 3.74 -6.90
N ASP A 78 28.25 2.69 -7.07
CA ASP A 78 29.07 2.53 -8.29
C ASP A 78 28.21 2.35 -9.55
N LEU A 79 27.02 1.74 -9.41
CA LEU A 79 26.05 1.57 -10.49
C LEU A 79 25.21 2.84 -10.72
N GLY A 80 24.87 3.55 -9.65
CA GLY A 80 23.96 4.69 -9.66
C GLY A 80 22.48 4.30 -9.67
N ALA A 81 21.63 5.16 -9.11
CA ALA A 81 20.20 4.92 -8.89
C ALA A 81 19.44 4.42 -10.13
N ALA A 82 19.68 5.02 -11.30
CA ALA A 82 18.98 4.64 -12.53
C ALA A 82 19.24 3.16 -12.91
N GLU A 83 20.49 2.71 -12.83
CA GLU A 83 20.86 1.33 -13.17
C GLU A 83 20.39 0.34 -12.10
N VAL A 84 20.45 0.74 -10.82
CA VAL A 84 19.90 -0.05 -9.70
C VAL A 84 18.40 -0.25 -9.87
N ASN A 85 17.65 0.82 -10.12
CA ASN A 85 16.20 0.78 -10.34
C ASN A 85 15.87 -0.12 -11.54
N ARG A 86 16.56 0.04 -12.68
CA ARG A 86 16.36 -0.79 -13.87
C ARG A 86 16.58 -2.27 -13.60
N ARG A 87 17.64 -2.64 -12.87
CA ARG A 87 17.95 -4.06 -12.58
C ARG A 87 16.99 -4.67 -11.58
N LEU A 88 16.71 -3.97 -10.48
CA LEU A 88 15.88 -4.50 -9.40
C LEU A 88 14.42 -4.56 -9.84
N ILE A 89 13.83 -3.45 -10.28
CA ILE A 89 12.43 -3.44 -10.72
C ILE A 89 12.25 -4.26 -12.00
N GLY A 90 13.17 -4.18 -12.96
CA GLY A 90 13.10 -4.96 -14.20
C GLY A 90 13.21 -6.47 -14.00
N SER A 91 13.63 -6.94 -12.82
CA SER A 91 13.64 -8.37 -12.47
C SER A 91 12.28 -8.92 -12.05
N LEU A 92 11.31 -8.05 -11.77
CA LEU A 92 10.03 -8.42 -11.18
C LEU A 92 9.05 -8.98 -12.23
N PRO A 93 8.22 -9.98 -11.86
CA PRO A 93 7.09 -10.44 -12.67
C PRO A 93 5.86 -9.48 -12.61
N THR A 94 6.00 -8.31 -12.00
CA THR A 94 4.92 -7.33 -11.85
C THR A 94 4.66 -6.59 -13.16
N ARG A 95 3.41 -6.62 -13.62
CA ARG A 95 2.97 -6.01 -14.88
C ARG A 95 2.03 -4.84 -14.71
N GLN A 96 1.40 -4.71 -13.55
CA GLN A 96 0.60 -3.55 -13.20
C GLN A 96 0.95 -3.04 -11.82
N PHE A 97 1.12 -1.73 -11.71
CA PHE A 97 1.36 -1.02 -10.47
C PHE A 97 0.22 -0.04 -10.23
N LEU A 98 -0.47 -0.17 -9.10
CA LEU A 98 -1.43 0.82 -8.63
C LEU A 98 -0.75 1.66 -7.55
N VAL A 99 -0.36 2.87 -7.92
CA VAL A 99 0.57 3.69 -7.16
C VAL A 99 -0.19 4.80 -6.45
N ASP A 100 -0.04 4.85 -5.12
CA ASP A 100 -0.50 5.99 -4.32
C ASP A 100 0.47 7.17 -4.51
N THR A 101 0.03 8.17 -5.27
CA THR A 101 0.77 9.41 -5.61
C THR A 101 0.67 10.48 -4.52
N GLY A 102 0.00 10.16 -3.41
CA GLY A 102 -0.30 11.07 -2.32
C GLY A 102 0.87 11.39 -1.38
N PHE A 103 1.96 10.60 -1.44
CA PHE A 103 3.05 10.67 -0.48
C PHE A 103 4.37 10.99 -1.19
N GLN A 104 4.96 12.14 -0.85
CA GLN A 104 6.22 12.64 -1.43
C GLN A 104 6.28 12.62 -2.98
N PRO A 105 5.24 13.13 -3.69
CA PRO A 105 5.17 13.05 -5.15
C PRO A 105 6.32 13.75 -5.88
N ASP A 106 6.99 14.72 -5.25
CA ASP A 106 8.06 15.51 -5.88
C ASP A 106 9.41 14.77 -5.93
N ILE A 107 9.57 13.69 -5.17
CA ILE A 107 10.85 12.98 -5.01
C ILE A 107 10.79 11.58 -5.67
N LEU A 108 9.60 11.03 -5.81
CA LEU A 108 9.38 9.67 -6.26
C LEU A 108 8.99 9.62 -7.74
N THR A 109 9.28 8.49 -8.38
CA THR A 109 8.79 8.20 -9.73
C THR A 109 7.26 8.24 -9.80
N SER A 110 6.74 8.79 -10.89
CA SER A 110 5.33 8.65 -11.27
C SER A 110 4.95 7.19 -11.56
N PRO A 111 3.64 6.86 -11.64
CA PRO A 111 3.20 5.51 -11.99
C PRO A 111 3.76 5.02 -13.34
N VAL A 112 3.85 5.92 -14.33
CA VAL A 112 4.35 5.60 -15.68
C VAL A 112 5.84 5.26 -15.63
N GLU A 113 6.66 6.12 -15.01
CA GLU A 113 8.11 5.91 -14.91
C GLU A 113 8.46 4.61 -14.17
N LEU A 114 7.71 4.27 -13.12
CA LEU A 114 7.89 3.00 -12.40
C LEU A 114 7.56 1.79 -13.30
N ALA A 115 6.44 1.85 -14.01
CA ALA A 115 5.98 0.74 -14.84
C ALA A 115 6.84 0.51 -16.09
N ASP A 116 7.45 1.57 -16.63
CA ASP A 116 8.38 1.48 -17.76
C ASP A 116 9.58 0.57 -17.46
N LEU A 117 10.00 0.47 -16.18
CA LEU A 117 11.11 -0.40 -15.76
C LEU A 117 10.80 -1.89 -15.92
N THR A 118 9.52 -2.29 -15.90
CA THR A 118 9.12 -3.67 -16.20
C THR A 118 8.55 -3.82 -17.60
N GLY A 119 8.24 -2.72 -18.30
CA GLY A 119 7.43 -2.73 -19.53
C GLY A 119 5.96 -3.07 -19.25
N GLY A 120 5.48 -2.73 -18.05
CA GLY A 120 4.09 -2.92 -17.60
C GLY A 120 3.24 -1.67 -17.78
N SER A 121 2.22 -1.52 -16.93
CA SER A 121 1.43 -0.29 -16.84
C SER A 121 1.29 0.20 -15.40
N GLY A 122 1.38 1.51 -15.22
CA GLY A 122 1.19 2.17 -13.94
C GLY A 122 -0.11 2.96 -13.94
N ARG A 123 -0.87 2.88 -12.84
CA ARG A 123 -2.12 3.60 -12.67
C ARG A 123 -2.14 4.29 -11.32
N GLU A 124 -2.77 5.46 -11.28
CA GLU A 124 -2.83 6.29 -10.09
C GLU A 124 -3.93 5.82 -9.12
N ILE A 125 -3.59 5.83 -7.84
CA ILE A 125 -4.52 5.86 -6.71
C ILE A 125 -4.43 7.26 -6.08
N VAL A 126 -5.55 7.98 -6.04
CA VAL A 126 -5.57 9.37 -5.54
C VAL A 126 -5.74 9.37 -4.01
N ARG A 127 -4.78 9.96 -3.28
CA ARG A 127 -4.91 10.13 -1.82
C ARG A 127 -5.84 11.28 -1.48
N LEU A 128 -6.93 10.96 -0.80
CA LEU A 128 -8.02 11.89 -0.52
C LEU A 128 -7.56 13.07 0.37
N GLU A 129 -6.80 12.79 1.42
CA GLU A 129 -6.32 13.80 2.35
C GLU A 129 -5.37 14.80 1.67
N GLN A 130 -4.50 14.31 0.77
CA GLN A 130 -3.58 15.18 0.03
C GLN A 130 -4.34 16.16 -0.87
N VAL A 131 -5.40 15.69 -1.55
CA VAL A 131 -6.24 16.57 -2.40
C VAL A 131 -6.88 17.67 -1.57
N ALA A 132 -7.44 17.32 -0.42
CA ALA A 132 -8.06 18.27 0.51
C ALA A 132 -7.05 19.30 1.04
N GLU A 133 -5.85 18.85 1.42
CA GLU A 133 -4.77 19.71 1.92
C GLU A 133 -4.29 20.69 0.85
N GLN A 134 -4.22 20.28 -0.41
CA GLN A 134 -3.84 21.16 -1.52
C GLN A 134 -4.95 22.18 -1.85
N VAL A 135 -6.22 21.75 -1.85
CA VAL A 135 -7.36 22.66 -2.04
C VAL A 135 -7.42 23.70 -0.92
N ALA A 136 -7.09 23.31 0.32
CA ALA A 136 -7.06 24.21 1.47
C ALA A 136 -6.11 25.41 1.29
N GLN A 137 -5.07 25.30 0.46
CA GLN A 137 -4.08 26.37 0.24
C GLN A 137 -4.60 27.56 -0.58
N GLY A 138 -5.77 27.43 -1.24
CA GLY A 138 -6.29 28.43 -2.17
C GLY A 138 -7.78 28.67 -2.07
N THR A 139 -8.41 28.31 -0.94
CA THR A 139 -9.87 28.33 -0.79
C THR A 139 -10.32 28.89 0.55
N ASP A 140 -11.62 29.13 0.68
CA ASP A 140 -12.27 29.49 1.94
C ASP A 140 -13.19 28.37 2.44
N ALA A 141 -13.67 28.48 3.67
CA ALA A 141 -14.50 27.43 4.27
C ALA A 141 -15.82 27.21 3.52
N ALA A 142 -16.38 28.26 2.90
CA ALA A 142 -17.65 28.18 2.19
C ALA A 142 -17.51 27.41 0.87
N HIS A 143 -16.37 27.51 0.19
CA HIS A 143 -16.12 26.85 -1.10
C HIS A 143 -15.32 25.55 -0.99
N PHE A 144 -14.72 25.26 0.17
CA PHE A 144 -13.85 24.10 0.38
C PHE A 144 -14.46 22.78 -0.10
N ALA A 145 -15.68 22.45 0.34
CA ALA A 145 -16.31 21.17 0.03
C ALA A 145 -16.52 20.98 -1.49
N ASP A 146 -17.02 22.00 -2.17
CA ASP A 146 -17.27 21.94 -3.61
C ASP A 146 -15.97 21.89 -4.42
N GLN A 147 -14.94 22.63 -3.99
CA GLN A 147 -13.63 22.59 -4.64
C GLN A 147 -12.92 21.26 -4.44
N VAL A 148 -13.03 20.63 -3.26
CA VAL A 148 -12.50 19.28 -3.05
C VAL A 148 -13.19 18.28 -3.96
N ARG A 149 -14.53 18.30 -4.05
CA ARG A 149 -15.28 17.41 -4.96
C ARG A 149 -14.85 17.61 -6.41
N ALA A 150 -14.77 18.85 -6.86
CA ALA A 150 -14.35 19.19 -8.22
C ALA A 150 -12.92 18.71 -8.53
N GLU A 151 -11.99 18.90 -7.59
CA GLU A 151 -10.61 18.47 -7.75
C GLU A 151 -10.47 16.95 -7.72
N LEU A 152 -11.23 16.26 -6.86
CA LEU A 152 -11.31 14.80 -6.85
C LEU A 152 -11.84 14.27 -8.18
N THR A 153 -12.93 14.82 -8.72
CA THR A 153 -13.44 14.45 -10.06
C THR A 153 -12.36 14.65 -11.13
N ARG A 154 -11.64 15.78 -11.10
CA ARG A 154 -10.58 16.07 -12.06
C ARG A 154 -9.43 15.06 -11.99
N ARG A 155 -8.87 14.79 -10.80
CA ARG A 155 -7.76 13.84 -10.64
C ARG A 155 -8.17 12.40 -10.91
N CYS A 156 -9.38 12.04 -10.52
CA CYS A 156 -9.88 10.68 -10.67
C CYS A 156 -10.33 10.33 -12.10
N THR A 157 -10.20 11.26 -13.07
CA THR A 157 -10.54 10.99 -14.48
C THR A 157 -9.74 9.81 -15.06
N HIS A 158 -8.50 9.60 -14.60
CA HIS A 158 -7.64 8.49 -15.07
C HIS A 158 -7.14 7.57 -13.95
N ALA A 159 -7.43 7.92 -12.70
CA ALA A 159 -7.15 7.07 -11.55
C ALA A 159 -8.01 5.80 -11.57
N VAL A 160 -7.56 4.77 -10.87
CA VAL A 160 -8.30 3.51 -10.73
C VAL A 160 -8.85 3.29 -9.33
N GLY A 161 -8.59 4.23 -8.42
CA GLY A 161 -9.00 4.13 -7.03
C GLY A 161 -8.63 5.39 -6.26
N VAL A 162 -9.09 5.44 -5.02
CA VAL A 162 -8.72 6.46 -4.04
C VAL A 162 -8.16 5.81 -2.78
N LYS A 163 -7.37 6.55 -2.00
CA LYS A 163 -6.78 6.11 -0.73
C LYS A 163 -7.13 7.08 0.38
N SER A 164 -7.57 6.54 1.52
CA SER A 164 -7.62 7.27 2.78
C SER A 164 -6.49 6.82 3.69
N VAL A 165 -5.83 7.80 4.31
CA VAL A 165 -4.85 7.60 5.40
C VAL A 165 -5.47 7.94 6.77
N ALA A 166 -6.78 7.77 6.94
CA ALA A 166 -7.50 8.04 8.20
C ALA A 166 -6.80 7.48 9.45
N ALA A 167 -6.25 6.27 9.36
CA ALA A 167 -5.47 5.64 10.42
C ALA A 167 -4.31 6.51 10.95
N TYR A 168 -3.59 7.22 10.07
CA TYR A 168 -2.50 8.14 10.43
C TYR A 168 -2.97 9.46 11.03
N ARG A 169 -4.27 9.77 10.95
CA ARG A 169 -4.79 11.13 11.24
C ARG A 169 -5.74 11.13 12.43
N VAL A 170 -6.78 10.31 12.34
CA VAL A 170 -7.92 10.32 13.26
C VAL A 170 -8.30 8.93 13.75
N GLY A 171 -7.54 7.89 13.35
CA GLY A 171 -7.87 6.50 13.59
C GLY A 171 -8.99 5.98 12.68
N LEU A 172 -9.35 4.71 12.88
CA LEU A 172 -10.34 4.00 12.06
C LEU A 172 -11.76 3.97 12.67
N ARG A 173 -11.92 4.50 13.89
CA ARG A 173 -13.24 4.65 14.52
C ARG A 173 -13.98 5.86 13.95
N LEU A 174 -14.62 5.64 12.81
CA LEU A 174 -15.36 6.69 12.10
C LEU A 174 -16.87 6.49 12.25
N ASP A 175 -17.60 7.58 12.56
CA ASP A 175 -19.06 7.56 12.46
C ASP A 175 -19.46 7.37 10.98
N PRO A 176 -20.31 6.38 10.66
CA PRO A 176 -20.60 5.99 9.28
C PRO A 176 -21.44 7.01 8.51
N ALA A 177 -22.15 7.93 9.19
CA ALA A 177 -23.06 8.83 8.48
C ALA A 177 -22.30 9.79 7.53
N ARG A 178 -22.99 10.28 6.50
CA ARG A 178 -22.47 11.39 5.68
C ARG A 178 -22.49 12.68 6.52
N PRO A 179 -21.37 13.43 6.60
CA PRO A 179 -21.39 14.76 7.18
C PRO A 179 -22.32 15.70 6.40
N THR A 180 -22.95 16.62 7.10
CA THR A 180 -23.68 17.74 6.48
C THR A 180 -22.70 18.81 5.98
N GLU A 181 -23.09 19.59 4.96
CA GLU A 181 -22.27 20.72 4.46
C GLU A 181 -21.86 21.70 5.57
N ALA A 182 -22.75 21.94 6.55
CA ALA A 182 -22.45 22.80 7.68
C ALA A 182 -21.32 22.23 8.55
N GLN A 183 -21.35 20.94 8.84
CA GLN A 183 -20.28 20.28 9.61
C GLN A 183 -18.94 20.33 8.85
N VAL A 184 -18.95 20.11 7.52
CA VAL A 184 -17.74 20.16 6.70
C VAL A 184 -17.14 21.56 6.69
N ARG A 185 -17.96 22.59 6.46
CA ARG A 185 -17.52 23.99 6.50
C ARG A 185 -16.92 24.36 7.85
N ASP A 186 -17.60 24.00 8.94
CA ASP A 186 -17.16 24.36 10.29
C ASP A 186 -15.85 23.64 10.66
N ALA A 187 -15.69 22.37 10.27
CA ALA A 187 -14.45 21.62 10.44
C ALA A 187 -13.30 22.18 9.57
N ALA A 188 -13.57 22.53 8.31
CA ALA A 188 -12.58 23.11 7.40
C ALA A 188 -12.06 24.47 7.91
N ALA A 189 -12.91 25.26 8.57
CA ALA A 189 -12.54 26.58 9.08
C ALA A 189 -11.35 26.53 10.07
N GLY A 190 -11.18 25.44 10.82
CA GLY A 190 -10.00 25.25 11.68
C GLY A 190 -8.72 25.15 10.88
N MET A 191 -8.67 24.17 9.99
CA MET A 191 -7.52 23.93 9.11
C MET A 191 -7.17 25.14 8.23
N LEU A 192 -8.17 25.84 7.70
CA LEU A 192 -7.95 27.02 6.86
C LEU A 192 -7.36 28.20 7.65
N ARG A 193 -7.73 28.39 8.93
CA ARG A 193 -7.08 29.40 9.77
C ARG A 193 -5.60 29.08 10.00
N ASP A 194 -5.26 27.81 10.18
CA ASP A 194 -3.87 27.39 10.33
C ASP A 194 -3.07 27.72 9.06
N VAL A 195 -3.66 27.47 7.88
CA VAL A 195 -3.09 27.85 6.58
C VAL A 195 -2.91 29.37 6.44
N ASP A 196 -3.90 30.18 6.84
CA ASP A 196 -3.80 31.64 6.84
C ASP A 196 -2.67 32.15 7.76
N HIS A 197 -2.33 31.37 8.80
CA HIS A 197 -1.21 31.62 9.70
C HIS A 197 0.13 31.05 9.19
N GLY A 198 0.17 30.51 7.98
CA GLY A 198 1.37 29.97 7.34
C GLY A 198 1.74 28.55 7.78
N LEU A 199 0.83 27.83 8.44
CA LEU A 199 1.02 26.42 8.76
C LEU A 199 0.66 25.53 7.57
N THR A 200 1.28 24.36 7.48
CA THR A 200 0.92 23.37 6.48
C THR A 200 -0.47 22.82 6.76
N ALA A 201 -1.34 22.82 5.76
CA ALA A 201 -2.65 22.18 5.84
C ALA A 201 -2.49 20.70 6.22
N ARG A 202 -3.22 20.28 7.25
CA ARG A 202 -3.26 18.88 7.66
C ARG A 202 -4.69 18.48 7.96
N VAL A 203 -5.22 17.51 7.22
CA VAL A 203 -6.52 16.91 7.55
C VAL A 203 -6.35 16.02 8.79
N ALA A 204 -6.80 16.52 9.93
CA ALA A 204 -6.78 15.82 11.22
C ALA A 204 -8.13 15.94 11.96
N ASP A 205 -9.22 16.13 11.21
CA ASP A 205 -10.59 16.23 11.73
C ASP A 205 -11.45 15.05 11.22
N PRO A 206 -12.11 14.27 12.11
CA PRO A 206 -12.91 13.12 11.71
C PRO A 206 -14.06 13.45 10.75
N VAL A 207 -14.63 14.65 10.82
CA VAL A 207 -15.68 15.12 9.91
C VAL A 207 -15.12 15.29 8.50
N LEU A 208 -13.94 15.92 8.37
CA LEU A 208 -13.27 16.08 7.08
C LEU A 208 -12.89 14.71 6.50
N THR A 209 -12.30 13.82 7.30
CA THR A 209 -11.97 12.45 6.87
C THR A 209 -13.21 11.71 6.34
N ARG A 210 -14.34 11.76 7.06
CA ARG A 210 -15.61 11.15 6.59
C ARG A 210 -16.13 11.79 5.31
N PHE A 211 -16.08 13.11 5.22
CA PHE A 211 -16.49 13.83 4.02
C PHE A 211 -15.68 13.38 2.80
N LEU A 212 -14.37 13.21 2.96
CA LEU A 212 -13.47 12.75 1.92
C LEU A 212 -13.77 11.31 1.49
N ILE A 213 -13.96 10.40 2.45
CA ILE A 213 -14.30 9.00 2.16
C ILE A 213 -15.61 8.91 1.36
N TRP A 214 -16.65 9.63 1.79
CA TRP A 214 -17.93 9.64 1.07
C TRP A 214 -17.82 10.30 -0.30
N SER A 215 -17.02 11.37 -0.43
CA SER A 215 -16.75 11.98 -1.73
C SER A 215 -16.01 11.03 -2.67
N GLY A 216 -15.08 10.23 -2.16
CA GLY A 216 -14.42 9.15 -2.91
C GLY A 216 -15.39 8.04 -3.33
N ALA A 217 -16.29 7.62 -2.43
CA ALA A 217 -17.32 6.63 -2.72
C ALA A 217 -18.28 7.09 -3.83
N ASP A 218 -18.62 8.38 -3.86
CA ASP A 218 -19.49 8.97 -4.88
C ASP A 218 -18.86 8.99 -6.28
N LEU A 219 -17.54 8.76 -6.39
CA LEU A 219 -16.86 8.57 -7.68
C LEU A 219 -16.98 7.15 -8.22
N HIS A 220 -17.58 6.22 -7.45
CA HIS A 220 -17.70 4.81 -7.78
C HIS A 220 -16.35 4.10 -8.05
N LEU A 221 -15.27 4.61 -7.44
CA LEU A 221 -13.94 4.03 -7.52
C LEU A 221 -13.63 3.22 -6.26
N PRO A 222 -12.85 2.12 -6.37
CA PRO A 222 -12.33 1.40 -5.22
C PRO A 222 -11.67 2.32 -4.19
N ILE A 223 -11.94 2.10 -2.91
CA ILE A 223 -11.37 2.87 -1.79
C ILE A 223 -10.38 2.02 -1.00
N GLN A 224 -9.14 2.47 -0.91
CA GLN A 224 -8.12 1.87 -0.07
C GLN A 224 -8.11 2.56 1.30
N PHE A 225 -7.96 1.79 2.37
CA PHE A 225 -7.70 2.28 3.72
C PHE A 225 -6.38 1.73 4.21
N HIS A 226 -5.50 2.61 4.72
CA HIS A 226 -4.38 2.14 5.52
C HIS A 226 -4.91 1.52 6.82
N VAL A 227 -4.40 0.34 7.20
CA VAL A 227 -4.78 -0.37 8.42
C VAL A 227 -3.53 -0.94 9.10
N GLY A 228 -3.45 -0.76 10.42
CA GLY A 228 -2.41 -1.36 11.24
C GLY A 228 -1.06 -0.64 11.15
N TYR A 229 -0.03 -1.38 10.77
CA TYR A 229 1.38 -1.02 10.88
C TYR A 229 1.75 0.26 10.13
N GLY A 230 2.32 1.23 10.84
CA GLY A 230 2.83 2.48 10.31
C GLY A 230 3.89 3.11 11.23
N ASP A 231 4.16 4.39 11.02
CA ASP A 231 5.16 5.17 11.75
C ASP A 231 4.70 5.62 13.16
N ALA A 232 5.46 6.52 13.79
CA ALA A 232 5.17 7.04 15.12
C ALA A 232 4.04 8.09 15.18
N ASP A 233 3.55 8.57 14.03
CA ASP A 233 2.37 9.44 13.91
C ASP A 233 1.07 8.62 14.06
N VAL A 234 1.14 7.29 13.89
CA VAL A 234 0.01 6.37 14.05
C VAL A 234 -0.24 6.02 15.52
N ASP A 235 -1.49 6.18 15.97
CA ASP A 235 -1.98 5.47 17.16
C ASP A 235 -2.48 4.07 16.76
N LEU A 236 -1.59 3.08 16.87
CA LEU A 236 -1.86 1.71 16.43
C LEU A 236 -3.09 1.09 17.13
N ALA A 237 -3.44 1.55 18.33
CA ALA A 237 -4.62 1.06 19.05
C ALA A 237 -5.94 1.44 18.36
N GLU A 238 -5.95 2.56 17.63
CA GLU A 238 -7.09 3.02 16.84
C GLU A 238 -7.03 2.55 15.37
N CYS A 239 -6.11 1.63 15.05
CA CYS A 239 -5.88 1.13 13.69
C CYS A 239 -6.34 -0.32 13.46
N ASP A 240 -7.12 -0.88 14.40
CA ASP A 240 -7.82 -2.16 14.21
C ASP A 240 -8.93 -2.01 13.15
N PRO A 241 -8.93 -2.81 12.06
CA PRO A 241 -9.95 -2.68 11.01
C PRO A 241 -11.37 -2.99 11.49
N LEU A 242 -11.57 -3.68 12.63
CA LEU A 242 -12.91 -3.88 13.18
C LEU A 242 -13.61 -2.56 13.51
N LEU A 243 -12.86 -1.49 13.75
CA LEU A 243 -13.40 -0.15 13.99
C LEU A 243 -14.13 0.42 12.76
N LEU A 244 -13.77 -0.03 11.54
CA LEU A 244 -14.44 0.35 10.30
C LEU A 244 -15.78 -0.36 10.08
N THR A 245 -16.14 -1.37 10.89
CA THR A 245 -17.35 -2.18 10.67
C THR A 245 -18.63 -1.35 10.41
N PRO A 246 -18.93 -0.28 11.18
CA PRO A 246 -20.09 0.56 10.90
C PRO A 246 -20.03 1.25 9.54
N LEU A 247 -18.84 1.74 9.15
CA LEU A 247 -18.62 2.41 7.87
C LEU A 247 -18.71 1.42 6.70
N LEU A 248 -18.12 0.23 6.81
CA LEU A 248 -18.23 -0.83 5.81
C LEU A 248 -19.70 -1.21 5.56
N ARG A 249 -20.52 -1.32 6.62
CA ARG A 249 -21.97 -1.54 6.46
C ARG A 249 -22.67 -0.41 5.70
N ALA A 250 -22.25 0.83 5.91
CA ALA A 250 -22.83 1.98 5.24
C ALA A 250 -22.36 2.12 3.78
N LEU A 251 -21.12 1.69 3.48
CA LEU A 251 -20.57 1.68 2.13
C LEU A 251 -21.10 0.52 1.29
N GLY A 252 -21.45 -0.62 1.87
CA GLY A 252 -21.94 -1.80 1.13
C GLY A 252 -23.02 -1.51 0.07
N PRO A 253 -24.09 -0.76 0.39
CA PRO A 253 -25.11 -0.38 -0.59
C PRO A 253 -24.62 0.42 -1.81
N THR A 254 -23.43 1.05 -1.73
CA THR A 254 -22.83 1.76 -2.87
C THR A 254 -22.22 0.82 -3.91
N GLY A 255 -21.95 -0.44 -3.53
CA GLY A 255 -21.27 -1.42 -4.38
C GLY A 255 -19.78 -1.14 -4.63
N VAL A 256 -19.20 -0.13 -3.97
CA VAL A 256 -17.80 0.24 -4.12
C VAL A 256 -16.89 -0.78 -3.42
N PRO A 257 -15.88 -1.33 -4.10
CA PRO A 257 -14.86 -2.17 -3.47
C PRO A 257 -14.05 -1.40 -2.44
N VAL A 258 -13.81 -2.00 -1.28
CA VAL A 258 -12.99 -1.44 -0.21
C VAL A 258 -11.80 -2.35 0.05
N MET A 259 -10.59 -1.82 -0.02
CA MET A 259 -9.37 -2.56 0.27
C MET A 259 -8.81 -2.11 1.62
N LEU A 260 -8.68 -3.06 2.55
CA LEU A 260 -7.97 -2.86 3.80
C LEU A 260 -6.51 -3.25 3.58
N LEU A 261 -5.62 -2.28 3.66
CA LEU A 261 -4.21 -2.45 3.31
C LEU A 261 -3.37 -2.80 4.54
N HIS A 262 -2.32 -3.59 4.33
CA HIS A 262 -1.26 -3.98 5.27
C HIS A 262 -1.71 -4.86 6.44
N ASN A 263 -2.72 -4.39 7.18
CA ASN A 263 -3.47 -5.04 8.24
C ASN A 263 -2.67 -5.55 9.46
N TYR A 264 -1.36 -5.77 9.41
CA TYR A 264 -0.59 -6.25 10.56
C TYR A 264 -0.66 -5.23 11.73
N PRO A 265 -0.86 -5.66 12.98
CA PRO A 265 -0.96 -7.04 13.48
C PRO A 265 -2.39 -7.63 13.47
N PHE A 266 -3.35 -6.95 12.85
CA PHE A 266 -4.78 -7.26 12.80
C PHE A 266 -5.22 -8.02 11.54
N HIS A 267 -4.33 -8.67 10.79
CA HIS A 267 -4.64 -9.36 9.53
C HIS A 267 -5.73 -10.43 9.67
N ARG A 268 -5.86 -11.08 10.84
CA ARG A 268 -7.00 -11.98 11.11
C ARG A 268 -8.34 -11.26 11.21
N HIS A 269 -8.37 -10.06 11.79
CA HIS A 269 -9.59 -9.24 11.84
C HIS A 269 -10.01 -8.80 10.44
N ALA A 270 -9.03 -8.41 9.61
CA ALA A 270 -9.27 -8.08 8.21
C ALA A 270 -9.82 -9.28 7.43
N GLY A 271 -9.25 -10.48 7.62
CA GLY A 271 -9.75 -11.71 7.00
C GLY A 271 -11.20 -12.05 7.39
N TYR A 272 -11.57 -11.83 8.66
CA TYR A 272 -12.97 -11.91 9.09
C TYR A 272 -13.86 -10.90 8.34
N LEU A 273 -13.45 -9.64 8.24
CA LEU A 273 -14.24 -8.60 7.55
C LEU A 273 -14.44 -8.92 6.06
N ALA A 274 -13.39 -9.38 5.38
CA ALA A 274 -13.47 -9.84 3.99
C ALA A 274 -14.41 -11.04 3.80
N GLN A 275 -14.57 -11.87 4.83
CA GLN A 275 -15.51 -12.99 4.78
C GLN A 275 -16.97 -12.53 4.92
N VAL A 276 -17.24 -11.52 5.75
CA VAL A 276 -18.61 -11.08 6.06
C VAL A 276 -19.12 -9.94 5.16
N PHE A 277 -18.22 -9.21 4.50
CA PHE A 277 -18.56 -8.15 3.54
C PHE A 277 -18.03 -8.50 2.15
N ASP A 278 -18.94 -8.69 1.20
CA ASP A 278 -18.66 -9.10 -0.19
C ASP A 278 -17.84 -8.10 -1.02
N HIS A 279 -17.82 -6.84 -0.60
CA HIS A 279 -17.11 -5.73 -1.22
C HIS A 279 -15.77 -5.42 -0.52
N VAL A 280 -15.36 -6.20 0.48
CA VAL A 280 -14.11 -5.99 1.22
C VAL A 280 -13.00 -6.91 0.72
N PHE A 281 -11.85 -6.31 0.42
CA PHE A 281 -10.61 -6.95 -0.03
C PHE A 281 -9.49 -6.65 0.96
N VAL A 282 -8.49 -7.53 1.04
CA VAL A 282 -7.44 -7.47 2.06
C VAL A 282 -6.08 -7.88 1.49
N ASP A 283 -5.03 -7.33 2.07
CA ASP A 283 -3.65 -7.72 1.81
C ASP A 283 -2.82 -7.76 3.11
N VAL A 284 -1.57 -8.19 2.99
CA VAL A 284 -0.56 -8.11 4.07
C VAL A 284 0.75 -7.51 3.55
N GLY A 285 0.67 -6.65 2.53
CA GLY A 285 1.82 -5.84 2.08
C GLY A 285 2.36 -5.01 3.24
N LEU A 286 3.55 -4.41 3.07
CA LEU A 286 4.35 -3.82 4.16
C LEU A 286 4.89 -4.86 5.16
N ALA A 287 4.00 -5.63 5.79
CA ALA A 287 4.37 -6.58 6.84
C ALA A 287 5.29 -7.69 6.31
N LEU A 288 5.00 -8.26 5.14
CA LEU A 288 5.72 -9.44 4.64
C LEU A 288 7.23 -9.22 4.46
N HIS A 289 7.66 -8.03 4.02
CA HIS A 289 9.10 -7.75 3.89
C HIS A 289 9.78 -7.39 5.23
N ASN A 290 9.00 -7.18 6.30
CA ASN A 290 9.48 -6.81 7.65
C ASN A 290 9.49 -7.98 8.66
N VAL A 291 8.62 -8.98 8.52
CA VAL A 291 8.49 -10.09 9.49
C VAL A 291 9.43 -11.28 9.23
N GLY A 292 10.29 -11.18 8.20
CA GLY A 292 11.35 -12.15 7.92
C GLY A 292 10.87 -13.61 7.84
N PRO A 293 11.48 -14.56 8.56
CA PRO A 293 11.08 -15.97 8.55
C PRO A 293 9.63 -16.25 8.99
N ARG A 294 8.93 -15.29 9.60
CA ARG A 294 7.51 -15.43 10.00
C ARG A 294 6.52 -15.01 8.92
N ALA A 295 6.97 -14.49 7.78
CA ALA A 295 6.11 -14.12 6.66
C ALA A 295 5.13 -15.25 6.22
N PRO A 296 5.54 -16.54 6.16
CA PRO A 296 4.60 -17.62 5.83
C PRO A 296 3.46 -17.75 6.84
N GLN A 297 3.73 -17.51 8.13
CA GLN A 297 2.70 -17.57 9.16
C GLN A 297 1.71 -16.41 9.02
N VAL A 298 2.19 -15.18 8.83
CA VAL A 298 1.31 -14.00 8.67
C VAL A 298 0.37 -14.18 7.47
N LEU A 299 0.90 -14.65 6.33
CA LEU A 299 0.08 -14.95 5.16
C LEU A 299 -0.92 -16.07 5.44
N ALA A 300 -0.48 -17.17 6.06
CA ALA A 300 -1.37 -18.28 6.40
C ALA A 300 -2.51 -17.84 7.35
N GLU A 301 -2.21 -16.99 8.33
CA GLU A 301 -3.20 -16.46 9.29
C GLU A 301 -4.24 -15.56 8.61
N LEU A 302 -3.86 -14.76 7.61
CA LEU A 302 -4.83 -14.01 6.80
C LEU A 302 -5.77 -14.97 6.05
N LEU A 303 -5.21 -16.03 5.48
CA LEU A 303 -5.90 -17.03 4.64
C LEU A 303 -6.80 -17.99 5.44
N GLU A 304 -6.80 -17.94 6.77
CA GLU A 304 -7.65 -18.79 7.63
C GLU A 304 -9.15 -18.56 7.39
N LEU A 305 -9.57 -17.30 7.23
CA LEU A 305 -10.97 -16.93 7.04
C LEU A 305 -11.22 -16.12 5.78
N ALA A 306 -10.22 -15.36 5.31
CA ALA A 306 -10.38 -14.52 4.14
C ALA A 306 -10.75 -15.40 2.93
N PRO A 307 -11.85 -15.10 2.23
CA PRO A 307 -12.11 -15.75 0.96
C PRO A 307 -10.91 -15.52 0.04
N PHE A 308 -10.37 -16.56 -0.59
CA PHE A 308 -9.21 -16.40 -1.48
C PHE A 308 -9.45 -15.41 -2.63
N GLY A 309 -10.71 -15.19 -3.00
CA GLY A 309 -11.11 -14.16 -3.98
C GLY A 309 -11.03 -12.71 -3.47
N ALA A 310 -10.87 -12.50 -2.17
CA ALA A 310 -10.77 -11.19 -1.53
C ALA A 310 -9.31 -10.83 -1.16
N VAL A 311 -8.38 -11.77 -1.26
CA VAL A 311 -6.96 -11.53 -0.93
C VAL A 311 -6.20 -11.01 -2.15
N LEU A 312 -5.42 -9.96 -1.95
CA LEU A 312 -4.67 -9.26 -2.99
C LEU A 312 -3.17 -9.24 -2.67
N PHE A 313 -2.33 -9.11 -3.71
CA PHE A 313 -0.90 -8.84 -3.57
C PHE A 313 -0.63 -7.33 -3.56
N SER A 314 -0.02 -6.83 -2.49
CA SER A 314 0.60 -5.51 -2.44
C SER A 314 2.04 -5.63 -1.94
N SER A 315 2.94 -4.81 -2.47
CA SER A 315 4.28 -4.67 -1.90
C SER A 315 4.29 -3.68 -0.74
N ASP A 316 3.50 -2.62 -0.86
CA ASP A 316 3.64 -1.37 -0.12
C ASP A 316 5.08 -0.82 -0.14
N ALA A 317 5.84 -1.13 -1.19
CA ALA A 317 7.20 -0.67 -1.31
C ALA A 317 7.22 0.84 -1.55
N PHE A 318 8.10 1.53 -0.82
CA PHE A 318 8.26 2.98 -0.86
C PHE A 318 9.74 3.37 -0.96
N GLY A 319 10.06 4.22 -1.94
CA GLY A 319 11.38 4.82 -2.08
C GLY A 319 12.47 3.87 -2.60
N LEU A 320 12.68 2.72 -1.97
CA LEU A 320 13.71 1.75 -2.33
C LEU A 320 13.19 0.67 -3.29
N PRO A 321 13.81 0.47 -4.48
CA PRO A 321 13.48 -0.66 -5.35
C PRO A 321 13.77 -2.02 -4.70
N GLU A 322 14.64 -2.07 -3.68
CA GLU A 322 14.93 -3.27 -2.92
C GLU A 322 13.69 -3.82 -2.20
N LEU A 323 12.79 -2.95 -1.71
CA LEU A 323 11.57 -3.36 -1.01
C LEU A 323 10.61 -4.10 -1.95
N TYR A 324 10.53 -3.69 -3.22
CA TYR A 324 9.76 -4.42 -4.22
C TYR A 324 10.28 -5.85 -4.42
N VAL A 325 11.60 -6.00 -4.61
CA VAL A 325 12.22 -7.32 -4.78
C VAL A 325 11.93 -8.22 -3.58
N ILE A 326 12.13 -7.71 -2.36
CA ILE A 326 11.90 -8.48 -1.14
C ILE A 326 10.43 -8.85 -1.00
N ALA A 327 9.51 -7.89 -1.15
CA ALA A 327 8.08 -8.12 -1.02
C ALA A 327 7.60 -9.18 -2.02
N THR A 328 8.01 -9.06 -3.29
CA THR A 328 7.67 -10.03 -4.34
C THR A 328 8.24 -11.42 -4.08
N GLU A 329 9.54 -11.53 -3.75
CA GLU A 329 10.18 -12.83 -3.48
C GLU A 329 9.57 -13.52 -2.26
N VAL A 330 9.37 -12.78 -1.16
CA VAL A 330 8.80 -13.31 0.07
C VAL A 330 7.35 -13.74 -0.17
N PHE A 331 6.53 -12.90 -0.78
CA PHE A 331 5.13 -13.22 -1.08
C PHE A 331 5.01 -14.49 -1.93
N ARG A 332 5.75 -14.57 -3.05
CA ARG A 332 5.71 -15.72 -3.95
C ARG A 332 6.07 -17.01 -3.22
N ARG A 333 7.13 -16.99 -2.41
CA ARG A 333 7.56 -18.15 -1.60
C ARG A 333 6.53 -18.55 -0.56
N CYS A 334 5.93 -17.59 0.13
CA CYS A 334 4.91 -17.86 1.15
C CYS A 334 3.65 -18.47 0.52
N LEU A 335 3.17 -17.89 -0.59
CA LEU A 335 1.97 -18.38 -1.26
C LEU A 335 2.18 -19.76 -1.89
N THR A 336 3.30 -19.98 -2.59
CA THR A 336 3.66 -21.31 -3.11
C THR A 336 3.75 -22.33 -1.98
N GLY A 337 4.46 -22.02 -0.89
CA GLY A 337 4.61 -22.94 0.23
C GLY A 337 3.28 -23.31 0.88
N TYR A 338 2.37 -22.33 1.05
CA TYR A 338 1.03 -22.57 1.59
C TYR A 338 0.20 -23.48 0.68
N LEU A 339 0.15 -23.17 -0.63
CA LEU A 339 -0.66 -23.90 -1.60
C LEU A 339 -0.13 -25.32 -1.87
N ASP A 340 1.18 -25.49 -1.99
CA ASP A 340 1.81 -26.81 -2.16
C ASP A 340 1.59 -27.69 -0.94
N SER A 341 1.62 -27.12 0.27
CA SER A 341 1.38 -27.88 1.50
C SER A 341 -0.05 -28.43 1.57
N GLY A 342 -1.06 -27.66 1.17
CA GLY A 342 -2.44 -28.16 1.13
C GLY A 342 -2.69 -29.17 0.01
N VAL A 343 -2.01 -29.06 -1.14
CA VAL A 343 -2.03 -30.13 -2.16
C VAL A 343 -1.43 -31.42 -1.60
N ALA A 344 -0.29 -31.33 -0.93
CA ALA A 344 0.37 -32.50 -0.32
C ALA A 344 -0.46 -33.13 0.81
N ALA A 345 -1.24 -32.34 1.55
CA ALA A 345 -2.16 -32.81 2.59
C ALA A 345 -3.48 -33.36 2.04
N GLY A 346 -3.83 -33.05 0.78
CA GLY A 346 -5.11 -33.42 0.17
C GLY A 346 -6.26 -32.48 0.53
N ASP A 347 -5.97 -31.26 1.01
CA ASP A 347 -6.96 -30.24 1.34
C ASP A 347 -7.59 -29.61 0.08
N TRP A 348 -6.83 -29.58 -1.04
CA TRP A 348 -7.28 -29.12 -2.36
C TRP A 348 -6.47 -29.75 -3.50
N THR A 349 -6.95 -29.59 -4.73
CA THR A 349 -6.27 -30.09 -5.93
C THR A 349 -5.19 -29.12 -6.44
N SER A 350 -4.30 -29.59 -7.31
CA SER A 350 -3.33 -28.73 -8.01
C SER A 350 -4.00 -27.67 -8.89
N ASP A 351 -5.18 -27.97 -9.44
CA ASP A 351 -5.97 -27.03 -10.24
C ASP A 351 -6.55 -25.92 -9.36
N ASP A 352 -7.05 -26.28 -8.16
CA ASP A 352 -7.49 -25.31 -7.17
C ASP A 352 -6.35 -24.40 -6.73
N ALA A 353 -5.19 -24.97 -6.41
CA ALA A 353 -3.98 -24.21 -6.06
C ALA A 353 -3.60 -23.22 -7.17
N SER A 354 -3.59 -23.66 -8.43
CA SER A 354 -3.25 -22.82 -9.58
C SER A 354 -4.24 -21.67 -9.77
N ARG A 355 -5.55 -21.95 -9.62
CA ARG A 355 -6.61 -20.95 -9.70
C ARG A 355 -6.53 -19.93 -8.56
N ILE A 356 -6.31 -20.38 -7.34
CA ILE A 356 -6.15 -19.52 -6.15
C ILE A 356 -4.94 -18.62 -6.31
N ALA A 357 -3.79 -19.20 -6.66
CA ALA A 357 -2.55 -18.48 -6.93
C ALA A 357 -2.75 -17.36 -7.97
N THR A 358 -3.33 -17.69 -9.12
CA THR A 358 -3.60 -16.72 -10.20
C THR A 358 -4.55 -15.62 -9.74
N GLY A 359 -5.55 -15.96 -8.92
CA GLY A 359 -6.46 -15.01 -8.30
C GLY A 359 -5.72 -14.01 -7.42
N ILE A 360 -5.01 -14.47 -6.40
CA ILE A 360 -4.34 -13.61 -5.42
C ILE A 360 -3.22 -12.78 -6.07
N CYS A 361 -2.45 -13.36 -6.98
CA CYS A 361 -1.38 -12.68 -7.70
C CYS A 361 -1.86 -11.48 -8.54
N GLY A 362 -3.10 -11.50 -9.03
CA GLY A 362 -3.62 -10.33 -9.74
C GLY A 362 -5.02 -10.48 -10.34
N GLY A 363 -5.58 -11.69 -10.47
CA GLY A 363 -6.95 -11.87 -10.96
C GLY A 363 -7.99 -11.16 -10.08
N ASN A 364 -7.79 -11.17 -8.76
CA ASN A 364 -8.65 -10.50 -7.80
C ASN A 364 -8.54 -8.98 -7.91
N ALA A 365 -7.33 -8.44 -8.05
CA ALA A 365 -7.11 -7.00 -8.25
C ALA A 365 -7.75 -6.53 -9.57
N ARG A 366 -7.56 -7.26 -10.68
CA ARG A 366 -8.21 -6.92 -11.96
C ARG A 366 -9.74 -6.86 -11.84
N ARG A 367 -10.34 -7.79 -11.08
CA ARG A 367 -11.79 -7.78 -10.80
C ARG A 367 -12.20 -6.59 -9.94
N ALA A 368 -11.52 -6.35 -8.82
CA ALA A 368 -11.88 -5.29 -7.88
C ALA A 368 -11.73 -3.89 -8.48
N TYR A 369 -10.65 -3.65 -9.22
CA TYR A 369 -10.35 -2.36 -9.83
C TYR A 369 -10.85 -2.23 -11.27
N GLN A 370 -11.57 -3.23 -11.79
CA GLN A 370 -12.05 -3.29 -13.17
C GLN A 370 -10.94 -2.99 -14.20
N LEU A 371 -9.75 -3.51 -13.93
CA LEU A 371 -8.62 -3.40 -14.82
C LEU A 371 -8.90 -4.30 -16.03
N GLY A 372 -8.66 -3.80 -17.24
CA GLY A 372 -8.86 -4.57 -18.46
C GLY A 372 -8.12 -5.92 -18.45
N PRO A 373 -8.37 -6.79 -19.46
CA PRO A 373 -7.65 -8.04 -19.57
C PRO A 373 -6.11 -7.81 -19.56
N PRO A 374 -5.34 -8.78 -19.05
CA PRO A 374 -3.87 -8.70 -19.01
C PRO A 374 -3.24 -8.43 -20.38
#